data_AF-A0A1F9KGK4-F1
#
_entry.id   AF-A0A1F9KGK4-F1
#
_cell.length_a   1.000
_cell.length_b   1.000
_cell.length_c   1.000
_cell.angle_alpha   90.00
_cell.angle_beta   90.00
_cell.angle_gamma   90.00
#
_symmetry.space_group_name_H-M   'P 1'
#
loop_
_entity.id
_entity.type
_entity.pdbx_description
1 polymer ?
#
loop_
_entity_poly.entity_id
_entity_poly.type
_entity_poly.pdbx_seq_one_letter_code
_entity_poly.pdbx_strand_id
1 'polypeptide(L)'
;MQVEAKKYLYDIQQAVQRLTEFTAGKRFEDYEQDTMLRAAVERQFEIIGEALAQLAKLDRTLAARISEHSRIIAFRNILIHGYVDVDDRLVWDIVQTKLPVLRREVDTLLKED
;
A
#
# COMPACT_ATOMS: atom_id res chain seq x y z
N MET A 1 -8.87 7.52 18.77
CA MET A 1 -8.15 8.14 17.61
C MET A 1 -8.97 9.26 16.92
N GLN A 2 -8.34 10.25 16.26
CA GLN A 2 -9.07 11.28 15.45
C GLN A 2 -9.79 10.65 14.26
N VAL A 3 -10.96 11.18 13.87
CA VAL A 3 -11.81 10.63 12.79
C VAL A 3 -11.07 10.62 11.45
N GLU A 4 -10.34 11.69 11.15
CA GLU A 4 -9.56 11.87 9.93
C GLU A 4 -8.41 10.86 9.83
N ALA A 5 -7.71 10.60 10.94
CA ALA A 5 -6.67 9.58 11.02
C ALA A 5 -7.24 8.17 10.77
N LYS A 6 -8.41 7.88 11.35
CA LYS A 6 -9.12 6.61 11.16
C LYS A 6 -9.53 6.40 9.70
N LYS A 7 -9.94 7.48 9.02
CA LYS A 7 -10.24 7.45 7.58
C LYS A 7 -9.03 7.04 6.75
N TYR A 8 -7.85 7.62 6.99
CA TYR A 8 -6.65 7.24 6.24
C TYR A 8 -6.24 5.79 6.48
N LEU A 9 -6.32 5.30 7.73
CA LEU A 9 -6.10 3.88 8.02
C LEU A 9 -7.10 2.97 7.31
N TYR A 10 -8.38 3.39 7.23
CA TYR A 10 -9.39 2.65 6.48
C TYR A 10 -9.10 2.62 4.97
N ASP A 11 -8.70 3.75 4.38
CA ASP A 11 -8.31 3.81 2.96
C ASP A 11 -7.14 2.86 2.66
N ILE A 12 -6.13 2.81 3.54
CA ILE A 12 -5.02 1.85 3.44
C ILE A 12 -5.54 0.41 3.54
N GLN A 13 -6.38 0.10 4.53
CA GLN A 13 -6.94 -1.24 4.72
C GLN A 13 -7.70 -1.73 3.48
N GLN A 14 -8.55 -0.87 2.90
CA GLN A 14 -9.32 -1.20 1.71
C GLN A 14 -8.42 -1.45 0.49
N ALA A 15 -7.38 -0.63 0.30
CA ALA A 15 -6.43 -0.84 -0.80
C ALA A 15 -5.61 -2.12 -0.62
N VAL A 16 -5.18 -2.43 0.60
CA VAL A 16 -4.51 -3.70 0.94
C VAL A 16 -5.41 -4.91 0.68
N GLN A 17 -6.69 -4.82 1.03
CA GLN A 17 -7.66 -5.88 0.77
C GLN A 17 -7.83 -6.12 -0.74
N ARG A 18 -7.98 -5.07 -1.54
CA ARG A 18 -8.07 -5.19 -3.01
C ARG A 18 -6.82 -5.79 -3.62
N LEU A 19 -5.62 -5.37 -3.18
CA LEU A 19 -4.37 -5.99 -3.62
C LEU A 19 -4.37 -7.49 -3.33
N THR A 20 -4.76 -7.88 -2.12
CA THR A 20 -4.85 -9.30 -1.73
C THR A 20 -5.80 -10.07 -2.64
N GLU A 21 -6.95 -9.49 -2.99
CA GLU A 21 -7.95 -10.11 -3.87
C GLU A 21 -7.46 -10.22 -5.32
N PHE A 22 -6.86 -9.16 -5.87
CA PHE A 22 -6.37 -9.13 -7.25
C PHE A 22 -5.25 -10.15 -7.49
N THR A 23 -4.40 -10.36 -6.48
CA THR A 23 -3.24 -11.25 -6.59
C THR A 23 -3.50 -12.64 -6.01
N ALA A 24 -4.71 -12.93 -5.54
CA ALA A 24 -5.06 -14.23 -4.97
C ALA A 24 -4.90 -15.35 -6.00
N GLY A 25 -4.08 -16.36 -5.68
CA GLY A 25 -3.84 -17.52 -6.55
C GLY A 25 -3.04 -17.20 -7.82
N LYS A 26 -2.50 -15.98 -7.96
CA LYS A 26 -1.66 -15.57 -9.08
C LYS A 26 -0.18 -15.84 -8.78
N ARG A 27 0.58 -16.20 -9.80
CA ARG A 27 2.04 -16.21 -9.78
C ARG A 27 2.58 -14.93 -10.42
N PHE A 28 3.89 -14.74 -10.33
CA PHE A 28 4.56 -13.60 -10.95
C PHE A 28 4.29 -13.53 -12.46
N GLU A 29 4.33 -14.66 -13.15
CA GLU A 29 4.14 -14.72 -14.61
C GLU A 29 2.71 -14.30 -15.01
N ASP A 30 1.71 -14.61 -14.18
CA ASP A 30 0.33 -14.20 -14.40
C ASP A 30 0.15 -12.69 -14.20
N TYR A 31 0.95 -12.10 -13.28
CA TYR A 31 1.00 -10.66 -13.03
C TYR A 31 1.73 -9.91 -14.16
N GLU A 32 2.92 -10.37 -14.54
CA GLU A 32 3.78 -9.74 -15.55
C GLU A 32 3.09 -9.66 -16.93
N GLN A 33 2.33 -10.69 -17.29
CA GLN A 33 1.64 -10.77 -18.59
C GLN A 33 0.29 -10.03 -18.63
N ASP A 34 -0.23 -9.56 -17.49
CA ASP A 34 -1.53 -8.90 -17.39
C ASP A 34 -1.37 -7.41 -17.06
N THR A 35 -1.34 -6.59 -18.12
CA THR A 35 -1.24 -5.13 -18.00
C THR A 35 -2.39 -4.51 -17.19
N MET A 36 -3.59 -5.09 -17.21
CA MET A 36 -4.71 -4.58 -16.41
C MET A 36 -4.48 -4.85 -14.92
N LEU A 37 -3.98 -6.04 -14.59
CA LEU A 37 -3.61 -6.40 -13.23
C LEU A 37 -2.47 -5.53 -12.70
N ARG A 38 -1.41 -5.31 -13.50
CA ARG A 38 -0.30 -4.40 -13.12
C ARG A 38 -0.81 -2.99 -12.79
N ALA A 39 -1.58 -2.41 -13.69
CA ALA A 39 -2.18 -1.09 -13.48
C ALA A 39 -3.08 -1.04 -12.23
N ALA A 40 -3.87 -2.08 -11.98
CA ALA A 40 -4.72 -2.16 -10.79
C ALA A 40 -3.90 -2.26 -9.49
N VAL A 41 -2.81 -3.02 -9.49
CA VAL A 41 -1.88 -3.19 -8.36
C VAL A 41 -1.15 -1.88 -8.07
N GLU A 42 -0.54 -1.26 -9.07
CA GLU A 42 0.15 0.03 -8.95
C GLU A 42 -0.80 1.09 -8.38
N ARG A 43 -2.03 1.16 -8.90
CA ARG A 43 -3.04 2.10 -8.42
C ARG A 43 -3.37 1.92 -6.95
N GLN A 44 -3.44 0.68 -6.44
CA GLN A 44 -3.67 0.48 -5.00
C GLN A 44 -2.46 0.90 -4.16
N PHE A 45 -1.23 0.68 -4.63
CA PHE A 45 -0.04 1.16 -3.94
C PHE A 45 0.04 2.69 -3.89
N GLU A 46 -0.37 3.39 -4.94
CA GLU A 46 -0.51 4.85 -4.92
C GLU A 46 -1.49 5.32 -3.84
N ILE A 47 -2.65 4.67 -3.73
CA ILE A 47 -3.68 4.99 -2.73
C ILE A 47 -3.12 4.79 -1.31
N ILE A 48 -2.44 3.67 -1.07
CA ILE A 48 -1.78 3.38 0.22
C ILE A 48 -0.79 4.48 0.56
N GLY A 49 0.11 4.83 -0.38
CA GLY A 49 1.13 5.83 -0.14
C GLY A 49 0.56 7.24 0.06
N GLU A 50 -0.48 7.61 -0.67
CA GLU A 50 -1.17 8.90 -0.48
C GLU A 50 -1.84 8.96 0.90
N ALA A 51 -2.63 7.95 1.27
CA ALA A 51 -3.30 7.91 2.57
C ALA A 51 -2.28 7.97 3.72
N LEU A 52 -1.16 7.25 3.58
CA LEU A 52 -0.10 7.27 4.60
C LEU A 52 0.66 8.60 4.65
N ALA A 53 0.86 9.26 3.51
CA ALA A 53 1.44 10.61 3.46
C ALA A 53 0.54 11.63 4.16
N GLN A 54 -0.78 11.54 3.96
CA GLN A 54 -1.74 12.42 4.65
C GLN A 54 -1.82 12.11 6.14
N LEU A 55 -1.80 10.82 6.52
CA LEU A 55 -1.71 10.42 7.93
C LEU A 55 -0.45 10.97 8.60
N ALA A 56 0.71 10.88 7.95
CA ALA A 56 1.97 11.38 8.49
C ALA A 56 2.00 12.92 8.66
N LYS A 57 1.27 13.65 7.80
CA LYS A 57 1.08 15.11 7.95
C LYS A 57 0.16 15.45 9.13
N LEU A 58 -0.87 14.65 9.34
CA LEU A 58 -1.85 14.84 10.40
C LEU A 58 -1.30 14.43 11.78
N ASP A 59 -0.76 13.22 11.88
CA ASP A 59 -0.22 12.61 13.08
C ASP A 59 1.00 11.74 12.74
N ARG A 60 2.18 12.37 12.84
CA ARG A 60 3.47 11.72 12.59
C ARG A 60 3.73 10.56 13.55
N THR A 61 3.27 10.65 14.79
CA THR A 61 3.50 9.62 15.81
C THR A 61 2.70 8.37 15.47
N LEU A 62 1.44 8.53 15.07
CA LEU A 62 0.61 7.42 14.61
C LEU A 62 1.15 6.79 13.32
N ALA A 63 1.53 7.60 12.32
CA ALA A 63 2.13 7.08 11.10
C ALA A 63 3.44 6.32 11.36
N ALA A 64 4.25 6.75 12.32
CA ALA A 64 5.49 6.08 12.70
C ALA A 64 5.30 4.68 13.32
N ARG A 65 4.06 4.32 13.71
CA ARG A 65 3.72 2.96 14.17
C ARG A 65 3.61 1.94 13.04
N ILE A 66 3.61 2.40 11.78
CA ILE A 66 3.71 1.56 10.58
C ILE A 66 5.20 1.47 10.21
N SER A 67 5.76 0.25 10.25
CA SER A 67 7.22 0.02 10.31
C SER A 67 7.98 0.54 9.09
N GLU A 68 7.31 0.70 7.94
CA GLU A 68 7.91 1.13 6.67
C GLU A 68 7.25 2.39 6.09
N HIS A 69 6.58 3.20 6.91
CA HIS A 69 5.76 4.33 6.43
C HIS A 69 6.49 5.27 5.47
N SER A 70 7.75 5.61 5.76
CA SER A 70 8.55 6.49 4.90
C SER A 70 8.87 5.84 3.55
N ARG A 71 9.15 4.53 3.52
CA ARG A 71 9.40 3.80 2.27
C ARG A 71 8.14 3.65 1.43
N ILE A 72 6.99 3.42 2.05
CA ILE A 72 5.69 3.34 1.38
C ILE A 72 5.37 4.68 0.68
N ILE A 73 5.58 5.81 1.36
CA ILE A 73 5.38 7.14 0.78
C ILE A 73 6.35 7.38 -0.39
N ALA A 74 7.62 7.00 -0.22
CA ALA A 74 8.61 7.10 -1.29
C ALA A 74 8.26 6.24 -2.51
N PHE A 75 7.76 5.01 -2.27
CA PHE A 75 7.35 4.10 -3.33
C PHE A 75 6.20 4.67 -4.17
N ARG A 76 5.21 5.32 -3.54
CA ARG A 76 4.16 6.07 -4.26
C ARG A 76 4.73 7.15 -5.18
N ASN A 77 5.77 7.86 -4.74
CA ASN A 77 6.41 8.88 -5.60
C ASN A 77 7.11 8.25 -6.81
N ILE A 78 7.68 7.05 -6.66
CA ILE A 78 8.25 6.32 -7.80
C ILE A 78 7.16 5.96 -8.80
N LEU A 79 6.04 5.38 -8.33
CA LEU A 79 4.92 4.97 -9.19
C LEU A 79 4.31 6.13 -9.99
N ILE A 80 4.00 7.25 -9.31
CA ILE A 80 3.33 8.38 -9.97
C ILE A 80 4.23 9.20 -10.91
N HIS A 81 5.57 9.07 -10.79
CA HIS A 81 6.48 9.83 -11.63
C HIS A 81 6.72 9.18 -12.99
N GLY A 82 6.33 7.92 -13.24
CA GLY A 82 6.18 7.33 -14.59
C GLY A 82 7.39 7.36 -15.52
N TYR A 83 8.56 7.88 -15.08
CA TYR A 83 9.78 8.05 -15.89
C TYR A 83 10.77 6.88 -15.75
N VAL A 84 10.48 5.94 -14.85
CA VAL A 84 11.28 4.74 -14.62
C VAL A 84 10.36 3.56 -14.89
N ASP A 85 10.80 2.61 -15.73
CA ASP A 85 10.14 1.31 -15.83
C ASP A 85 10.05 0.74 -14.41
N VAL A 86 8.83 0.70 -13.88
CA VAL A 86 8.58 0.12 -12.56
C VAL A 86 8.98 -1.34 -12.65
N ASP A 87 9.94 -1.76 -11.81
CA ASP A 87 10.38 -3.14 -11.79
C ASP A 87 9.24 -4.03 -11.26
N ASP A 88 8.53 -4.68 -12.18
CA ASP A 88 7.42 -5.59 -11.88
C ASP A 88 7.81 -6.68 -10.88
N ARG A 89 9.07 -7.13 -10.89
CA ARG A 89 9.57 -8.14 -9.95
C ARG A 89 9.63 -7.57 -8.55
N LEU A 90 10.06 -6.31 -8.41
CA LEU A 90 10.04 -5.60 -7.13
C LEU A 90 8.62 -5.36 -6.63
N VAL A 91 7.70 -4.91 -7.50
CA VAL A 91 6.29 -4.71 -7.11
C VAL A 91 5.68 -6.01 -6.60
N TRP A 92 5.90 -7.10 -7.34
CA TRP A 92 5.41 -8.42 -6.96
C TRP A 92 6.02 -8.90 -5.63
N ASP A 93 7.32 -8.71 -5.41
CA ASP A 93 7.95 -9.04 -4.12
C ASP A 93 7.33 -8.26 -2.96
N ILE A 94 7.01 -6.97 -3.16
CA ILE A 94 6.33 -6.15 -2.14
C ILE A 94 4.93 -6.69 -1.84
N VAL A 95 4.16 -7.11 -2.85
CA VAL A 95 2.85 -7.76 -2.67
C VAL A 95 3.00 -9.01 -1.79
N GLN A 96 3.99 -9.84 -2.05
CA GLN A 96 4.15 -11.11 -1.34
C GLN A 96 4.73 -10.95 0.07
N THR A 97 5.66 -10.02 0.28
CA THR A 97 6.46 -9.96 1.50
C THR A 97 6.10 -8.80 2.44
N LYS A 98 5.67 -7.64 1.91
CA LYS A 98 5.45 -6.41 2.69
C LYS A 98 3.97 -6.14 2.93
N LEU A 99 3.12 -6.42 1.95
CA LEU A 99 1.69 -6.19 2.06
C LEU A 99 1.03 -6.90 3.25
N PRO A 100 1.36 -8.18 3.58
CA PRO A 100 0.77 -8.84 4.75
C PRO A 100 1.16 -8.19 6.08
N VAL A 101 2.36 -7.61 6.15
CA VAL A 101 2.83 -6.86 7.34
C VAL A 101 2.03 -5.58 7.51
N LEU A 102 1.91 -4.79 6.43
CA LEU A 102 1.12 -3.55 6.44
C LEU A 102 -0.33 -3.82 6.83
N ARG A 103 -0.94 -4.89 6.28
CA ARG A 103 -2.30 -5.32 6.65
C ARG A 103 -2.46 -5.47 8.15
N ARG A 104 -1.58 -6.26 8.78
CA ARG A 104 -1.63 -6.55 10.21
C ARG A 104 -1.45 -5.29 11.05
N GLU A 105 -0.53 -4.40 10.67
CA GLU A 105 -0.29 -3.14 11.38
C GLU A 105 -1.52 -2.25 11.35
N VAL A 106 -2.09 -2.02 10.17
CA VAL A 106 -3.29 -1.19 9.98
C VAL A 106 -4.51 -1.79 10.68
N ASP A 107 -4.73 -3.11 10.56
CA ASP A 107 -5.81 -3.82 11.25
C ASP A 107 -5.69 -3.71 12.77
N THR A 108 -4.46 -3.68 13.30
CA THR A 108 -4.21 -3.48 14.72
C THR A 108 -4.56 -2.06 15.14
N LEU A 109 -4.07 -1.05 14.40
CA LEU A 109 -4.34 0.36 14.68
C LEU A 109 -5.83 0.71 14.60
N LEU A 110 -6.59 0.10 13.68
CA LEU A 110 -8.03 0.32 13.54
C LEU A 110 -8.87 -0.28 14.66
N LYS A 111 -8.33 -1.27 15.39
CA LYS A 111 -8.97 -1.89 16.56
C LYS A 111 -8.71 -1.13 17.86
N GLU A 112 -7.80 -0.17 17.84
CA GLU A 112 -7.56 0.72 18.97
C GLU A 112 -8.58 1.87 18.94
N ASP A 113 -9.18 2.16 20.10
CA ASP A 113 -10.25 3.16 20.25
C ASP A 113 -9.79 4.61 20.01
#